data_AF-A0A4R8F492-F1
#
_entry.id   AF-A0A4R8F492-F1
#
_cell.length_a   1.000
_cell.length_b   1.000
_cell.length_c   1.000
_cell.angle_alpha   90.00
_cell.angle_beta   90.00
_cell.angle_gamma   90.00
#
_symmetry.space_group_name_H-M   'P 1'
#
loop_
_entity.id
_entity.type
_entity.pdbx_description
1 polymer ?
#
loop_
_entity_poly.entity_id
_entity_poly.type
_entity_poly.pdbx_seq_one_letter_code
_entity_poly.pdbx_strand_id
1 'polypeptide(L)'
;MPDYCFFQQGKQTVVLERSDTDETARLTEQGYEKQFEEVSAIDEKHALARFADIRREKRIDQHNFLAGAIAMPLIGILTAVAINLFRKK
;
A
#
# COMPACT_ATOMS: atom_id res chain seq x y z
N MET A 1 24.74 -2.71 7.23
CA MET A 1 23.54 -1.86 7.22
C MET A 1 22.46 -2.65 7.92
N PRO A 2 21.85 -2.13 8.99
CA PRO A 2 20.78 -2.81 9.70
C PRO A 2 19.51 -2.89 8.85
N ASP A 3 18.71 -3.92 9.14
CA ASP A 3 17.36 -4.05 8.61
C ASP A 3 16.37 -3.47 9.62
N TYR A 4 15.42 -2.70 9.12
CA TYR A 4 14.38 -2.07 9.94
C TYR A 4 13.02 -2.65 9.64
N CYS A 5 12.26 -2.88 10.72
CA CYS A 5 10.85 -3.25 10.69
C CYS A 5 9.99 -2.04 11.05
N PHE A 6 8.73 -2.05 10.59
CA PHE A 6 7.78 -0.97 10.85
C PHE A 6 6.55 -1.50 11.58
N PHE A 7 6.05 -0.72 12.52
CA PHE A 7 4.87 -1.02 13.33
C PHE A 7 3.88 0.13 13.20
N GLN A 8 2.59 -0.18 13.03
CA GLN A 8 1.55 0.85 12.90
C GLN A 8 0.42 0.67 13.89
N GLN A 9 -0.05 1.80 14.41
CA GLN A 9 -1.29 1.90 15.16
C GLN A 9 -2.01 3.16 14.70
N GLY A 10 -3.08 2.97 13.92
CA GLY A 10 -3.79 4.07 13.27
C GLY A 10 -2.87 4.89 12.35
N LYS A 11 -2.58 6.14 12.73
CA LYS A 11 -1.71 7.06 11.96
C LYS A 11 -0.26 7.07 12.43
N GLN A 12 0.04 6.42 13.56
CA GLN A 12 1.38 6.38 14.12
C GLN A 12 2.18 5.26 13.46
N THR A 13 3.43 5.53 13.14
CA THR A 13 4.39 4.54 12.65
C THR A 13 5.62 4.59 13.54
N VAL A 14 6.03 3.43 14.05
CA VAL A 14 7.28 3.24 14.79
C VAL A 14 8.21 2.41 13.91
N VAL A 15 9.49 2.79 13.89
CA VAL A 15 10.55 2.06 13.21
C VAL A 15 11.45 1.44 14.27
N LEU A 16 11.82 0.19 14.10
CA LEU A 16 12.76 -0.51 14.98
C LEU A 16 13.76 -1.27 14.13
N GLU A 17 15.00 -1.37 14.62
CA GLU A 17 15.93 -2.34 14.06
C GLU A 17 15.37 -3.75 14.28
N ARG A 18 15.50 -4.62 13.27
CA ARG A 18 14.97 -5.99 13.32
C ARG A 18 15.54 -6.82 14.48
N SER A 19 16.73 -6.46 14.95
CA SER A 19 17.40 -7.09 16.09
C SER A 19 16.75 -6.75 17.44
N ASP A 20 15.94 -5.69 17.54
CA ASP A 20 15.25 -5.28 18.78
C ASP A 20 13.99 -6.12 19.03
N THR A 21 14.19 -7.34 19.52
CA THR A 21 13.10 -8.27 19.84
C THR A 21 12.27 -7.83 21.05
N ASP A 22 12.89 -7.14 22.01
CA ASP A 22 12.21 -6.69 23.23
C ASP A 22 11.21 -5.56 22.93
N GLU A 23 11.61 -4.55 22.14
CA GLU A 23 10.71 -3.48 21.74
C GLU A 23 9.65 -3.96 20.74
N THR A 24 9.97 -4.96 19.91
CA THR A 24 8.97 -5.64 19.06
C THR A 24 7.84 -6.26 19.90
N ALA A 25 8.18 -6.96 20.98
CA ALA A 25 7.18 -7.56 21.86
C ALA A 25 6.31 -6.48 22.54
N ARG A 26 6.94 -5.41 23.04
CA ARG A 26 6.25 -4.27 23.68
C ARG A 26 5.26 -3.59 22.75
N LEU A 27 5.66 -3.30 21.51
CA LEU A 27 4.77 -2.67 20.53
C LEU A 27 3.58 -3.58 20.20
N THR A 28 3.81 -4.89 20.10
CA THR A 28 2.74 -5.87 19.86
C THR A 28 1.74 -5.88 21.02
N GLU A 29 2.21 -5.87 22.27
CA GLU A 29 1.34 -5.80 23.46
C GLU A 29 0.56 -4.47 23.54
N GLN A 30 1.15 -3.38 23.07
CA GLN A 30 0.50 -2.06 22.96
C GLN A 30 -0.52 -1.98 21.81
N GLY A 31 -0.66 -3.03 21.01
CA GLY A 31 -1.61 -3.11 19.90
C GLY A 31 -1.12 -2.45 18.62
N TYR A 32 0.20 -2.32 18.43
CA TYR A 32 0.77 -2.00 17.12
C TYR A 32 0.85 -3.25 16.27
N GLU A 33 0.51 -3.09 14.98
CA GLU A 33 0.60 -4.16 13.99
C GLU A 33 1.93 -4.06 13.22
N LYS A 34 2.72 -5.14 13.24
CA LYS A 34 3.92 -5.25 12.41
C LYS A 34 3.52 -5.22 10.94
N GLN A 35 4.15 -4.32 10.19
CA GLN A 35 3.98 -4.19 8.75
C GLN A 35 4.82 -5.24 8.02
N PHE A 36 4.40 -5.63 6.82
CA PHE A 36 5.11 -6.62 6.00
C PHE A 36 6.41 -6.08 5.40
N GLU A 37 6.51 -4.75 5.24
CA GLU A 37 7.69 -4.09 4.72
C GLU A 37 8.85 -4.17 5.73
N GLU A 38 10.02 -4.53 5.21
CA GLU A 38 11.30 -4.43 5.90
C GLU A 38 12.28 -3.73 4.97
N VAL A 39 13.13 -2.85 5.52
CA VAL A 39 14.04 -2.00 4.73
C VAL A 39 15.43 -2.03 5.33
N SER A 40 16.44 -2.34 4.52
CA SER A 40 17.84 -2.12 4.88
C SER A 40 18.21 -0.65 4.67
N ALA A 41 18.69 0.03 5.72
CA ALA A 41 19.03 1.44 5.67
C ALA A 41 20.23 1.76 6.56
N ILE A 42 20.80 2.96 6.39
CA ILE A 42 21.91 3.42 7.24
C ILE A 42 21.45 3.86 8.63
N ASP A 43 20.21 4.34 8.75
CA ASP A 43 19.57 4.75 9.99
C ASP A 43 18.03 4.68 9.88
N GLU A 44 17.35 4.86 11.01
CA GLU A 44 15.89 4.89 11.13
C GLU A 44 15.20 5.94 10.24
N LYS A 45 15.82 7.12 10.07
CA LYS A 45 15.24 8.21 9.28
C LYS A 45 15.18 7.82 7.80
N HIS A 46 16.24 7.20 7.29
CA HIS A 46 16.28 6.69 5.92
C HIS A 46 15.33 5.50 5.73
N ALA A 47 15.22 4.62 6.74
CA ALA A 47 14.24 3.54 6.73
C ALA A 47 12.80 4.08 6.65
N LEU A 48 12.45 5.08 7.46
CA LEU A 48 11.13 5.73 7.45
C LEU A 48 10.84 6.42 6.12
N ALA A 49 11.81 7.14 5.56
CA ALA A 49 11.66 7.78 4.25
C ALA A 49 11.37 6.74 3.16
N ARG A 50 12.14 5.64 3.13
CA ARG A 50 11.93 4.56 2.17
C ARG A 50 10.58 3.87 2.37
N PHE A 51 10.16 3.66 3.61
CA PHE A 51 8.84 3.10 3.93
C PHE A 51 7.70 4.01 3.45
N ALA A 52 7.82 5.33 3.64
CA ALA A 52 6.85 6.30 3.14
C ALA A 52 6.73 6.27 1.60
N ASP A 53 7.86 6.13 0.90
CA ASP A 53 7.88 5.97 -0.55
C ASP A 53 7.17 4.69 -1.00
N ILE A 54 7.46 3.54 -0.36
CA ILE A 54 6.80 2.26 -0.64
C ILE A 54 5.28 2.37 -0.43
N ARG A 55 4.83 2.99 0.66
CA ARG A 55 3.40 3.18 0.92
C ARG A 55 2.73 4.09 -0.10
N ARG A 56 3.43 5.10 -0.61
CA ARG A 56 2.93 5.99 -1.67
C ARG A 56 2.75 5.23 -2.97
N GLU A 57 3.75 4.44 -3.36
CA GLU A 57 3.70 3.59 -4.56
C GLU A 57 2.53 2.62 -4.50
N LYS A 58 2.35 1.88 -3.38
CA LYS A 58 1.21 0.98 -3.20
C LYS A 58 -0.16 1.67 -3.32
N ARG A 59 -0.31 2.90 -2.81
CA ARG A 59 -1.56 3.66 -2.96
C ARG A 59 -1.84 4.04 -4.41
N ILE A 60 -0.79 4.41 -5.15
CA ILE A 60 -0.90 4.73 -6.57
C ILE A 60 -1.31 3.46 -7.35
N ASP A 61 -0.68 2.32 -7.06
CA ASP A 61 -1.01 1.05 -7.70
C ASP A 61 -2.45 0.61 -7.43
N GLN A 62 -2.91 0.70 -6.18
CA GLN A 62 -4.31 0.43 -5.84
C GLN A 62 -5.28 1.35 -6.61
N HIS A 63 -4.95 2.64 -6.71
CA HIS A 63 -5.78 3.60 -7.44
C HIS A 63 -5.80 3.31 -8.94
N ASN A 64 -4.65 2.96 -9.52
CA ASN A 64 -4.53 2.58 -10.93
C ASN A 64 -5.27 1.28 -11.24
N PHE A 65 -5.20 0.28 -10.34
CA PHE A 65 -5.94 -0.97 -10.46
C PHE A 65 -7.45 -0.72 -10.44
N LEU A 66 -7.95 0.10 -9.50
CA LEU A 66 -9.36 0.47 -9.43
C LEU A 66 -9.81 1.29 -10.66
N ALA A 67 -9.00 2.25 -11.11
CA ALA A 67 -9.31 3.05 -12.29
C ALA A 67 -9.37 2.19 -13.57
N GLY A 68 -8.46 1.23 -13.74
CA GLY A 68 -8.47 0.28 -14.84
C GLY A 68 -9.67 -0.68 -14.79
N ALA A 69 -10.03 -1.18 -13.60
CA ALA A 69 -11.17 -2.08 -13.42
C ALA A 69 -12.52 -1.40 -13.68
N ILE A 70 -12.65 -0.10 -13.37
CA ILE A 70 -13.87 0.68 -13.63
C ILE A 70 -13.95 1.14 -15.10
N ALA A 71 -12.83 1.28 -15.81
CA ALA A 71 -12.84 1.71 -17.21
C ALA A 71 -13.32 0.61 -18.19
N MET A 72 -13.16 -0.67 -17.86
CA MET A 72 -13.44 -1.78 -18.79
C MET A 72 -14.91 -2.12 -19.08
N PRO A 73 -15.91 -1.98 -18.18
CA PRO A 73 -17.29 -2.33 -18.51
C PRO A 73 -18.01 -1.26 -19.35
N LEU A 74 -17.60 0.02 -19.30
CA LEU A 74 -18.34 1.11 -19.95
C LEU A 74 -18.22 1.06 -21.49
N ILE A 75 -17.10 0.59 -22.03
CA ILE A 75 -16.91 0.43 -23.48
C ILE A 75 -17.85 -0.65 -24.04
N GLY A 76 -18.05 -1.75 -23.31
CA GLY A 76 -18.97 -2.83 -23.70
C GLY A 76 -20.44 -2.40 -23.72
N ILE A 77 -20.85 -1.56 -22.75
CA ILE A 77 -22.22 -1.03 -22.69
C ILE A 77 -22.47 -0.02 -23.81
N LEU A 78 -21.55 0.91 -24.07
CA LEU A 78 -21.70 1.90 -25.15
C LEU A 78 -21.78 1.25 -26.53
N THR A 79 -20.96 0.23 -26.80
CA THR A 79 -21.00 -0.50 -28.07
C THR A 79 -22.30 -1.26 -28.26
N ALA A 80 -22.81 -1.93 -27.24
CA ALA A 80 -24.10 -2.62 -27.31
C ALA A 80 -25.28 -1.65 -27.56
N VAL A 81 -25.27 -0.49 -26.91
CA VAL A 81 -26.30 0.55 -27.11
C VAL A 81 -26.24 1.13 -28.52
N ALA A 82 -25.03 1.43 -29.04
CA ALA A 82 -24.85 1.94 -30.39
C ALA A 82 -25.33 0.94 -31.45
N ILE A 83 -25.00 -0.35 -31.30
CA ILE A 83 -25.45 -1.42 -32.22
C ILE A 83 -26.97 -1.56 -32.20
N ASN A 84 -27.61 -1.47 -31.03
CA ASN A 84 -29.07 -1.56 -30.91
C ASN A 84 -29.78 -0.36 -31.56
N LEU A 85 -29.24 0.86 -31.41
CA LEU A 85 -29.75 2.06 -32.06
C LEU A 85 -29.62 2.00 -33.59
N PHE A 86 -28.49 1.51 -34.12
CA PHE A 86 -28.30 1.32 -35.57
C PHE A 86 -29.18 0.22 -36.16
N ARG A 87 -29.51 -0.85 -35.40
CA ARG A 87 -30.42 -1.92 -35.85
C ARG A 87 -31.90 -1.53 -35.86
N LYS A 88 -32.28 -0.48 -35.14
CA LYS A 88 -33.68 -0.01 -35.05
C LYS A 88 -34.03 1.11 -36.04
N LYS A 89 -33.08 1.56 -36.87
CA LYS A 89 -33.29 2.55 -37.94
C LYS A 89 -33.35 1.84 -39.28
#